data_AF-A0A429Z1R9-F1
#
_entry.id   AF-A0A429Z1R9-F1
#
_cell.length_a   1.000
_cell.length_b   1.000
_cell.length_c   1.000
_cell.angle_alpha   90.00
_cell.angle_beta   90.00
_cell.angle_gamma   90.00
#
_symmetry.space_group_name_H-M   'P 1'
#
loop_
_entity.id
_entity.type
_entity.pdbx_description
1 polymer ?
#
loop_
_entity_poly.entity_id
_entity_poly.type
_entity_poly.pdbx_seq_one_letter_code
_entity_poly.pdbx_strand_id
1 'polypeptide(L)'
;MIVDHSPRDGLRLLEPEDFKGFKLRLSGHADVRPAIGGVRFVDDGNVLIGVDLVPALPGAPDTDDWRRGYQAMVAYAAGKGWVDDATNAIRAHVERLP
;
A
#
# COMPACT_ATOMS: atom_id res chain seq x y z
N MET A 1 -3.44 6.88 -4.04
CA MET A 1 -3.05 5.50 -4.42
C MET A 1 -3.44 4.59 -3.27
N ILE A 2 -4.40 3.71 -3.53
CA ILE A 2 -5.02 2.92 -2.47
C ILE A 2 -4.69 1.47 -2.71
N VAL A 3 -3.95 0.86 -1.77
CA VAL A 3 -3.90 -0.59 -1.66
C VAL A 3 -5.19 -1.00 -0.97
N ASP A 4 -6.13 -1.59 -1.69
CA ASP A 4 -7.43 -2.03 -1.16
C ASP A 4 -7.39 -3.52 -0.86
N HIS A 5 -7.90 -3.90 0.31
CA HIS A 5 -8.13 -5.30 0.67
C HIS A 5 -9.60 -5.50 1.05
N SER A 6 -10.23 -6.48 0.42
CA SER A 6 -11.55 -6.99 0.82
C SER A 6 -11.53 -8.52 0.89
N PRO A 7 -12.42 -9.15 1.69
CA PRO A 7 -12.54 -10.60 1.72
C PRO A 7 -12.88 -11.24 0.37
N ARG A 8 -13.56 -10.49 -0.51
CA ARG A 8 -14.03 -10.98 -1.81
C ARG A 8 -12.95 -10.88 -2.90
N ASP A 9 -12.22 -9.78 -2.90
CA ASP A 9 -11.36 -9.38 -4.01
C ASP A 9 -9.87 -9.56 -3.72
N GLY A 10 -9.51 -9.81 -2.45
CA GLY A 10 -8.13 -9.83 -1.99
C GLY A 10 -7.48 -8.45 -2.09
N LEU A 11 -6.15 -8.44 -2.24
CA LEU A 11 -5.38 -7.21 -2.46
C LEU A 11 -5.49 -6.72 -3.91
N ARG A 12 -5.66 -5.42 -4.08
CA ARG A 12 -5.64 -4.74 -5.37
C ARG A 12 -5.25 -3.27 -5.24
N LEU A 13 -4.81 -2.68 -6.33
CA LEU A 13 -4.46 -1.27 -6.39
C LEU A 13 -5.60 -0.47 -7.03
N LEU A 14 -6.03 0.57 -6.34
CA LEU A 14 -7.01 1.54 -6.82
C LEU A 14 -6.37 2.93 -6.84
N GLU A 15 -6.88 3.81 -7.71
CA GLU A 15 -6.35 5.16 -7.91
C GLU A 15 -4.81 5.16 -8.10
N PRO A 16 -4.28 4.36 -9.04
CA PRO A 16 -2.84 4.13 -9.17
C PRO A 16 -2.03 5.40 -9.51
N GLU A 17 -2.69 6.43 -10.05
CA GLU A 17 -2.07 7.70 -10.43
C GLU A 17 -1.99 8.73 -9.28
N ASP A 18 -2.65 8.47 -8.14
CA ASP A 18 -2.56 9.36 -6.98
C ASP A 18 -1.33 9.02 -6.12
N PHE A 19 -0.17 9.52 -6.51
CA PHE A 19 1.09 9.33 -5.78
C PHE A 19 1.19 10.13 -4.46
N LYS A 20 0.12 10.81 -4.03
CA LYS A 20 0.13 11.65 -2.81
C LYS A 20 -0.70 11.05 -1.68
N GLY A 21 -1.73 10.27 -2.00
CA GLY A 21 -2.58 9.60 -1.02
C GLY A 21 -2.28 8.12 -0.85
N PHE A 22 -1.05 7.73 -0.53
CA PHE A 22 -0.69 6.31 -0.31
C PHE A 22 -1.26 5.76 1.01
N LYS A 23 -2.16 4.78 0.93
CA LYS A 23 -2.83 4.16 2.09
C LYS A 23 -3.23 2.70 1.84
N LEU A 24 -3.39 1.95 2.93
CA LEU A 24 -4.12 0.68 2.94
C LEU A 24 -5.59 0.97 3.27
N ARG A 25 -6.51 0.49 2.45
CA ARG A 25 -7.94 0.52 2.75
C ARG A 25 -8.46 -0.88 3.00
N LEU A 26 -9.08 -1.08 4.16
CA LEU A 26 -9.69 -2.34 4.56
C LEU A 26 -11.21 -2.21 4.39
N SER A 27 -11.73 -2.86 3.36
CA SER A 27 -13.16 -2.84 3.00
C SER A 27 -13.85 -4.08 3.54
N GLY A 28 -14.91 -3.91 4.36
CA GLY A 28 -15.63 -5.03 4.99
C GLY A 28 -14.89 -5.65 6.18
N HIS A 29 -13.95 -4.91 6.79
CA HIS A 29 -13.21 -5.31 8.00
C HIS A 29 -13.46 -4.30 9.12
N ALA A 30 -14.67 -4.34 9.70
CA ALA A 30 -15.12 -3.37 10.69
C ALA A 30 -14.08 -3.17 11.82
N ASP A 31 -13.52 -4.25 12.40
CA ASP A 31 -12.56 -4.12 13.53
C ASP A 31 -11.46 -5.21 13.57
N VAL A 32 -11.28 -5.97 12.48
CA VAL A 32 -10.29 -7.06 12.44
C VAL A 32 -9.05 -6.61 11.67
N ARG A 33 -7.86 -7.04 12.10
CA ARG A 33 -6.62 -6.97 11.32
C ARG A 33 -6.48 -8.28 10.52
N PRO A 34 -6.84 -8.31 9.23
CA PRO A 34 -6.69 -9.52 8.43
C PRO A 34 -5.20 -9.86 8.26
N ALA A 35 -4.90 -11.16 8.18
CA ALA A 35 -3.59 -11.61 7.75
C ALA A 35 -3.49 -11.45 6.23
N ILE A 36 -2.62 -10.54 5.78
CA ILE A 36 -2.44 -10.22 4.36
C ILE A 36 -0.97 -10.44 4.01
N GLY A 37 -0.69 -11.27 3.00
CA GLY A 37 0.68 -11.52 2.54
C GLY A 37 1.37 -10.23 2.09
N GLY A 38 2.58 -9.98 2.57
CA GLY A 38 3.37 -8.79 2.23
C GLY A 38 2.91 -7.48 2.87
N VAL A 39 1.95 -7.54 3.81
CA VAL A 39 1.50 -6.41 4.63
C VAL A 39 1.69 -6.74 6.10
N ARG A 40 2.34 -5.84 6.85
CA ARG A 40 2.55 -5.98 8.29
C ARG A 40 1.92 -4.81 9.03
N PHE A 41 1.01 -5.09 9.96
CA PHE A 41 0.49 -4.07 10.88
C PHE A 41 1.58 -3.63 11.87
N VAL A 42 1.75 -2.32 11.98
CA VAL A 42 2.61 -1.68 12.99
C VAL A 42 1.75 -1.34 14.22
N ASP A 43 0.58 -0.77 13.97
CA ASP A 43 -0.45 -0.43 14.94
C ASP A 43 -1.83 -0.46 14.25
N ASP A 44 -2.89 0.08 14.87
CA ASP A 44 -4.23 0.10 14.26
C ASP A 44 -4.38 1.08 13.08
N GLY A 45 -3.53 2.10 13.02
CA GLY A 45 -3.58 3.16 12.01
C GLY A 45 -2.48 3.07 10.96
N ASN A 46 -1.52 2.15 11.10
CA ASN A 46 -0.36 2.05 10.22
C ASN A 46 0.02 0.61 9.89
N VAL A 47 0.39 0.42 8.63
CA VAL A 47 1.00 -0.81 8.12
C VAL A 47 2.32 -0.50 7.41
N LEU A 48 3.10 -1.54 7.20
CA LEU A 48 4.21 -1.58 6.25
C LEU A 48 3.81 -2.49 5.10
N ILE A 49 3.95 -1.99 3.88
CA ILE A 49 3.64 -2.69 2.64
C ILE A 49 4.94 -2.84 1.87
N GLY A 50 5.30 -4.06 1.45
CA GLY A 50 6.50 -4.28 0.65
C GLY A 50 6.49 -3.40 -0.61
N VAL A 51 7.61 -2.72 -0.89
CA VAL A 51 7.73 -1.84 -2.06
C VAL A 51 7.51 -2.64 -3.35
N ASP A 52 8.05 -3.86 -3.41
CA ASP A 52 7.92 -4.73 -4.58
C ASP A 52 6.52 -5.36 -4.72
N LEU A 53 5.69 -5.32 -3.65
CA LEU A 53 4.32 -5.83 -3.69
C LEU A 53 3.43 -4.93 -4.54
N VAL A 54 3.54 -3.60 -4.39
CA VAL A 54 2.60 -2.64 -5.00
C VAL A 54 2.53 -2.76 -6.53
N PRO A 55 3.66 -2.83 -7.27
CA PRO A 55 3.64 -3.03 -8.72
C PRO A 55 3.09 -4.39 -9.17
N ALA A 56 3.07 -5.40 -8.29
CA ALA A 56 2.57 -6.74 -8.58
C ALA A 56 1.05 -6.87 -8.30
N LEU A 57 0.41 -5.85 -7.74
CA LEU A 57 -1.02 -5.90 -7.41
C LEU A 57 -1.89 -5.81 -8.66
N PRO A 58 -3.01 -6.56 -8.71
CA PRO A 58 -4.05 -6.32 -9.70
C PRO A 58 -4.50 -4.85 -9.66
N GLY A 59 -4.54 -4.19 -10.82
CA GLY A 59 -4.86 -2.76 -10.94
C GLY A 59 -3.65 -1.83 -11.02
N ALA A 60 -2.44 -2.33 -10.80
CA ALA A 60 -1.22 -1.59 -11.11
C ALA A 60 -1.03 -1.46 -12.63
N PRO A 61 -0.85 -0.23 -13.17
CA PRO A 61 -0.51 -0.04 -14.57
C PRO A 61 0.83 -0.68 -14.93
N ASP A 62 0.87 -1.41 -16.03
CA ASP A 62 2.09 -2.03 -16.56
C ASP A 62 2.86 -1.09 -17.50
N THR A 63 3.07 0.15 -17.08
CA THR A 63 3.77 1.17 -17.88
C THR A 63 5.02 1.68 -17.16
N ASP A 64 6.05 2.01 -17.93
CA ASP A 64 7.29 2.55 -17.37
C ASP A 64 7.08 3.93 -16.74
N ASP A 65 6.16 4.73 -17.27
CA ASP A 65 5.81 6.04 -16.74
C ASP A 65 5.24 5.91 -15.33
N TRP A 66 4.29 4.99 -15.14
CA TRP A 66 3.72 4.71 -13.82
C TRP A 66 4.78 4.17 -12.86
N ARG A 67 5.63 3.23 -13.31
CA ARG A 67 6.73 2.69 -12.50
C ARG A 67 7.69 3.79 -12.03
N ARG A 68 8.05 4.74 -12.90
CA ARG A 68 8.88 5.90 -12.50
C ARG A 68 8.18 6.79 -11.48
N GLY A 69 6.87 7.05 -11.66
CA GLY A 69 6.06 7.80 -10.70
C GLY A 69 6.01 7.12 -9.32
N TYR A 70 5.78 5.81 -9.29
CA TYR A 70 5.79 5.01 -8.07
C TYR A 70 7.15 5.05 -7.37
N GLN A 71 8.25 4.85 -8.11
CA GLN A 71 9.60 4.92 -7.54
C GLN A 71 9.94 6.31 -6.99
N ALA A 72 9.49 7.39 -7.65
CA ALA A 72 9.66 8.75 -7.12
C ALA A 72 8.88 8.96 -5.81
N MET A 73 7.67 8.41 -5.69
CA MET A 73 6.89 8.42 -4.45
C MET A 73 7.60 7.66 -3.33
N VAL A 74 8.14 6.47 -3.61
CA VAL A 74 8.90 5.65 -2.64
C VAL A 74 10.16 6.39 -2.19
N ALA A 75 10.91 7.00 -3.12
CA ALA A 75 12.10 7.79 -2.79
C ALA A 75 11.77 9.01 -1.91
N TYR A 76 10.65 9.69 -2.19
CA TYR A 76 10.16 10.75 -1.31
C TYR A 76 9.82 10.25 0.09
N ALA A 77 9.11 9.12 0.20
CA ALA A 77 8.76 8.50 1.48
C ALA A 77 10.03 8.07 2.25
N ALA A 78 11.03 7.51 1.57
CA ALA A 78 12.33 7.18 2.17
C ALA A 78 13.02 8.44 2.73
N GLY A 79 13.02 9.55 2.00
CA GLY A 79 13.53 10.84 2.49
C GLY A 79 12.78 11.42 3.70
N LYS A 80 11.59 10.90 4.02
CA LYS A 80 10.82 11.22 5.23
C LYS A 80 10.99 10.19 6.36
N GLY A 81 11.79 9.13 6.15
CA GLY A 81 11.92 8.02 7.09
C GLY A 81 10.66 7.15 7.15
N TRP A 82 9.87 7.11 6.08
CA TRP A 82 8.65 6.31 5.99
C TRP A 82 8.86 4.98 5.26
N VAL A 83 10.08 4.68 4.83
CA VAL A 83 10.47 3.37 4.30
C VAL A 83 11.32 2.66 5.35
N ASP A 84 10.99 1.41 5.63
CA ASP A 84 11.76 0.52 6.48
C ASP A 84 12.83 -0.18 5.64
N ASP A 85 14.07 0.28 5.74
CA ASP A 85 15.20 -0.22 4.94
C ASP A 85 15.47 -1.72 5.16
N ALA A 86 15.19 -2.23 6.37
CA ALA A 86 15.42 -3.64 6.71
C ALA A 86 14.48 -4.60 5.97
N THR A 87 13.26 -4.17 5.67
CA THR A 87 12.24 -5.01 5.01
C THR A 87 11.82 -4.52 3.64
N ASN A 88 12.44 -3.44 3.13
CA ASN A 88 12.07 -2.75 1.90
C ASN A 88 10.55 -2.49 1.84
N ALA A 89 10.01 -1.89 2.89
CA ALA A 89 8.57 -1.69 3.05
C ALA A 89 8.21 -0.23 3.33
N ILE A 90 7.22 0.29 2.62
CA ILE A 90 6.73 1.65 2.77
C ILE A 90 5.58 1.69 3.80
N ARG A 91 5.63 2.68 4.71
CA ARG A 91 4.58 2.92 5.71
C ARG A 91 3.36 3.51 5.02
N ALA A 92 2.19 2.97 5.35
CA ALA A 92 0.90 3.43 4.86
C ALA A 92 -0.08 3.59 6.01
N HIS A 93 -0.93 4.61 5.93
CA HIS A 93 -2.05 4.75 6.85
C HIS A 93 -3.13 3.70 6.55
N VAL A 94 -3.81 3.23 7.60
CA VAL A 94 -4.95 2.32 7.50
C VAL A 94 -6.24 3.15 7.50
N GLU A 95 -7.04 2.98 6.46
CA GLU A 95 -8.42 3.47 6.37
C GLU A 95 -9.36 2.27 6.43
N ARG A 96 -10.44 2.36 7.22
CA ARG A 96 -11.45 1.30 7.34
C ARG A 96 -12.75 1.79 6.74
N LEU A 97 -13.31 0.99 5.83
CA LEU A 97 -14.65 1.18 5.32
C LEU A 97 -15.52 0.01 5.82
N PRO A 98 -16.60 0.30 6.58
CA PRO A 98 -17.52 -0.73 7.07
C PRO A 98 -18.23 -1.48 5.93
#